data_AF-A0A1G6IWZ8-F1
#
_entry.id   AF-A0A1G6IWZ8-F1
#
_cell.length_a   1.000
_cell.length_b   1.000
_cell.length_c   1.000
_cell.angle_alpha   90.00
_cell.angle_beta   90.00
_cell.angle_gamma   90.00
#
_symmetry.space_group_name_H-M   'P 1'
#
loop_
_entity.id
_entity.type
_entity.pdbx_description
1 polymer ?
#
loop_
_entity_poly.entity_id
_entity_poly.type
_entity_poly.pdbx_seq_one_letter_code
_entity_poly.pdbx_strand_id
1 'polypeptide(L)' 'MTDRAAARAAKNALADRLSAQSGVVGIGLARRDAGYVVKVDVADADAAGRVPRDVDGVRVVTEVVGAVRPLRSRTA' A
#
# COMPACT_ATOMS: atom_id res chain seq x y z
N MET A 1 11.63 0.58 -15.87
CA MET A 1 10.17 0.79 -16.01
C MET A 1 9.49 -0.49 -15.54
N THR A 2 8.58 -0.40 -14.58
CA THR A 2 7.89 -1.59 -14.04
C THR A 2 6.53 -1.74 -14.71
N ASP A 3 6.27 -2.90 -15.31
CA ASP A 3 4.96 -3.20 -15.89
C ASP A 3 3.91 -3.54 -14.81
N ARG A 4 2.66 -3.66 -15.22
CA ARG A 4 1.53 -3.91 -14.30
C ARG A 4 1.58 -5.31 -13.68
N ALA A 5 2.10 -6.31 -14.38
CA ALA A 5 2.13 -7.70 -13.93
C ALA A 5 3.19 -7.87 -12.84
N ALA A 6 4.40 -7.38 -13.07
CA ALA A 6 5.47 -7.31 -12.07
C ALA A 6 5.03 -6.53 -10.83
N ALA A 7 4.39 -5.36 -11.01
CA ALA A 7 3.87 -4.60 -9.89
C ALA A 7 2.77 -5.35 -9.11
N ARG A 8 1.90 -6.11 -9.80
CA ARG A 8 0.86 -6.93 -9.15
C ARG A 8 1.46 -8.08 -8.34
N ALA A 9 2.51 -8.73 -8.85
CA ALA A 9 3.22 -9.77 -8.11
C ALA A 9 3.86 -9.20 -6.83
N ALA A 10 4.60 -8.10 -6.95
CA ALA A 10 5.19 -7.41 -5.80
C ALA A 10 4.14 -6.95 -4.77
N LYS A 11 2.98 -6.46 -5.23
CA LYS A 11 1.86 -6.09 -4.36
C LYS A 11 1.36 -7.27 -3.53
N ASN A 12 1.20 -8.45 -4.15
CA ASN A 12 0.73 -9.64 -3.44
C ASN A 12 1.78 -10.09 -2.41
N ALA A 13 3.06 -10.16 -2.80
CA ALA A 13 4.14 -10.50 -1.89
C ALA A 13 4.24 -9.51 -0.70
N LEU A 14 4.05 -8.21 -0.95
CA LEU A 14 4.03 -7.21 0.11
C LEU A 14 2.82 -7.35 1.03
N ALA A 15 1.64 -7.67 0.47
CA ALA A 15 0.44 -7.90 1.26
C ALA A 15 0.60 -9.08 2.23
N ASP A 16 1.23 -10.17 1.79
CA ASP A 16 1.52 -11.31 2.65
C ASP A 16 2.48 -10.92 3.79
N ARG A 17 3.56 -10.19 3.45
CA ARG A 17 4.56 -9.71 4.43
C ARG A 17 3.95 -8.76 5.47
N LEU A 18 3.01 -7.90 5.07
CA LEU A 18 2.40 -6.89 5.94
C LEU A 18 1.09 -7.35 6.61
N SER A 19 0.63 -8.57 6.35
CA SER A 19 -0.66 -9.08 6.83
C SER A 19 -0.83 -9.02 8.36
N ALA A 20 0.26 -9.22 9.11
CA ALA A 20 0.26 -9.15 10.57
C ALA A 20 0.55 -7.73 11.12
N GLN A 21 0.81 -6.75 10.26
CA GLN A 21 1.25 -5.42 10.69
C GLN A 21 0.06 -4.51 10.98
N SER A 22 -0.05 -4.06 12.23
CA SER A 22 -0.99 -3.00 12.59
C SER A 22 -0.63 -1.67 11.90
N GLY A 23 -1.66 -0.91 11.54
CA GLY A 23 -1.53 0.42 10.94
C GLY A 23 -1.44 0.44 9.42
N VAL A 24 -1.41 -0.70 8.73
CA VAL A 24 -1.61 -0.74 7.27
C VAL A 24 -3.10 -0.60 6.97
N VAL A 25 -3.43 0.39 6.15
CA VAL A 25 -4.81 0.75 5.79
C VAL A 25 -5.18 0.17 4.42
N GLY A 26 -4.24 0.20 3.46
CA GLY A 26 -4.49 -0.30 2.13
C GLY A 26 -3.21 -0.59 1.36
N ILE A 27 -3.25 -1.58 0.47
CA ILE A 27 -2.15 -1.93 -0.44
C ILE A 27 -2.70 -2.03 -1.86
N GLY A 28 -2.18 -1.20 -2.76
CA GLY A 28 -2.69 -1.03 -4.11
C GLY A 28 -1.58 -0.86 -5.15
N LEU A 29 -1.99 -0.63 -6.38
CA LEU A 29 -1.11 -0.22 -7.46
C LEU A 29 -1.43 1.23 -7.82
N ALA A 30 -0.39 2.01 -8.10
CA ALA A 30 -0.52 3.34 -8.68
C ALA A 30 0.33 3.45 -9.94
N ARG A 31 -0.16 4.19 -10.94
CA ARG A 31 0.66 4.57 -12.08
C ARG A 31 1.47 5.82 -11.71
N ARG A 32 2.78 5.78 -11.92
CA ARG A 32 3.68 6.92 -11.71
C ARG A 32 4.63 6.99 -12.90
N ASP A 33 4.73 8.16 -13.49
CA ASP A 33 5.48 8.40 -14.72
C ASP A 33 5.11 7.36 -15.80
N ALA A 34 6.11 6.68 -16.35
CA ALA A 34 5.92 5.67 -17.38
C ALA A 34 5.65 4.24 -16.84
N GLY A 35 5.54 4.02 -15.51
CA GLY A 35 5.43 2.68 -14.93
C GLY A 35 4.41 2.53 -13.79
N TYR A 36 4.43 1.36 -13.15
CA TYR A 36 3.61 1.04 -11.98
C TYR A 36 4.46 0.94 -10.70
N VAL A 37 3.88 1.40 -9.60
CA VAL A 37 4.42 1.27 -8.25
C VAL A 37 3.40 0.59 -7.35
N VAL A 38 3.87 0.02 -6.24
CA VAL A 38 2.98 -0.42 -5.16
C VAL A 38 2.71 0.78 -4.25
N LYS A 39 1.44 1.10 -4.00
CA LYS A 39 1.05 2.13 -3.04
C LYS A 39 0.67 1.46 -1.72
N VAL A 40 1.17 1.96 -0.61
CA VAL A 40 0.78 1.53 0.73
C VAL A 40 0.25 2.72 1.51
N ASP A 41 -1.01 2.67 1.87
CA ASP A 41 -1.64 3.65 2.73
C ASP A 41 -1.54 3.16 4.18
N VAL A 42 -1.11 4.03 5.09
CA VAL A 42 -0.92 3.70 6.51
C VAL A 42 -1.61 4.72 7.42
N ALA A 43 -1.89 4.30 8.66
CA ALA A 43 -2.60 5.10 9.63
C ALA A 43 -1.74 6.20 10.26
N ASP A 44 -0.44 5.95 10.44
CA ASP A 44 0.49 6.85 11.15
C ASP A 44 1.93 6.71 10.64
N ALA A 45 2.80 7.60 11.14
CA ALA A 45 4.21 7.65 10.75
C ALA A 45 5.01 6.42 11.24
N ASP A 46 4.63 5.83 12.36
CA ASP A 46 5.31 4.64 12.88
C ASP A 46 5.08 3.43 11.96
N ALA A 47 3.84 3.26 11.50
CA ALA A 47 3.51 2.28 10.47
C ALA A 47 4.24 2.56 9.15
N ALA A 48 4.36 3.84 8.75
CA ALA A 48 5.12 4.21 7.56
C ALA A 48 6.58 3.76 7.64
N GLY A 49 7.22 3.88 8.82
CA GLY A 49 8.60 3.46 9.04
C GLY A 49 8.85 1.96 8.91
N ARG A 50 7.80 1.13 9.00
CA ARG A 50 7.88 -0.33 8.86
C ARG A 50 7.59 -0.84 7.43
N VAL A 51 7.22 0.05 6.51
CA VAL A 51 6.95 -0.32 5.11
C VAL A 51 8.26 -0.26 4.31
N PRO A 52 8.67 -1.33 3.61
CA PRO A 52 9.87 -1.30 2.78
C PRO A 52 9.70 -0.32 1.61
N ARG A 53 10.80 0.25 1.13
CA ARG A 53 10.81 1.22 0.01
C ARG A 53 10.66 0.55 -1.36
N ASP A 54 10.87 -0.76 -1.43
CA ASP A 54 10.72 -1.59 -2.62
C ASP A 54 10.44 -3.05 -2.24
N VAL A 55 9.86 -3.79 -3.18
CA VAL A 55 9.66 -5.26 -3.12
C VAL A 55 9.89 -5.83 -4.50
N ASP A 56 10.79 -6.82 -4.59
CA ASP A 56 11.12 -7.53 -5.84
C ASP A 56 11.50 -6.56 -6.97
N GLY A 57 12.24 -5.48 -6.64
CA GLY A 57 12.65 -4.43 -7.56
C GLY A 57 11.54 -3.43 -7.94
N VAL A 58 10.34 -3.56 -7.39
CA VAL A 58 9.23 -2.62 -7.59
C VAL A 58 9.21 -1.61 -6.47
N ARG A 59 9.27 -0.31 -6.82
CA ARG A 59 9.16 0.78 -5.86
C ARG A 59 7.84 0.73 -5.10
N VAL A 60 7.93 0.93 -3.79
CA VAL A 60 6.80 1.13 -2.88
C VAL A 60 6.71 2.63 -2.54
N VAL A 61 5.50 3.17 -2.61
CA VAL A 61 5.19 4.54 -2.21
C VAL A 61 4.24 4.49 -1.03
N THR A 62 4.73 4.97 0.12
CA THR A 62 3.97 4.99 1.37
C THR A 62 3.34 6.36 1.59
N GLU A 63 2.07 6.40 1.98
CA GLU A 63 1.34 7.62 2.30
C GLU A 63 0.60 7.44 3.64
N VAL A 64 0.74 8.42 4.54
CA VAL A 64 0.01 8.45 5.81
C VAL A 64 -1.37 9.06 5.56
N VAL A 65 -2.42 8.26 5.68
CA VAL A 65 -3.82 8.67 5.40
C VAL A 65 -4.71 8.71 6.63
N GLY A 66 -4.19 8.32 7.80
CA GLY A 66 -4.99 8.18 9.02
C GLY A 66 -5.84 6.90 9.04
N ALA A 67 -6.65 6.74 10.08
CA ALA A 67 -7.53 5.58 10.21
C ALA A 67 -8.77 5.72 9.29
N VAL A 68 -8.97 4.74 8.40
CA VAL A 68 -10.22 4.62 7.63
C VAL A 68 -11.33 4.07 8.52
N ARG A 69 -12.49 4.71 8.49
CA ARG A 69 -13.69 4.28 9.23
C ARG A 69 -14.84 3.99 8.27
N PRO A 70 -15.65 2.95 8.53
CA PRO A 70 -16.85 2.71 7.75
C PRO A 70 -17.77 3.93 7.78
N LEU A 71 -18.34 4.27 6.62
CA LEU A 71 -19.44 5.21 6.57
C LEU A 71 -20.63 4.61 7.34
N ARG A 72 -21.12 5.30 8.37
CA ARG A 72 -22.32 4.85 9.09
C ARG A 72 -23.51 4.90 8.13
N SER A 73 -24.25 3.81 8.01
CA SER A 73 -25.54 3.82 7.31
C SER A 73 -26.43 4.90 7.95
N ARG A 74 -27.04 5.75 7.13
CA ARG A 74 -28.14 6.62 7.59
C ARG A 74 -29.35 5.74 7.83
N THR A 75 -29.61 5.38 9.07
CA THR A 75 -30.95 4.92 9.45
C THR A 75 -31.87 6.14 9.39
N ALA A 76 -32.84 6.10 8.48
CA ALA A 76 -33.91 7.09 8.37
C ALA A 76 -34.94 6.91 9.49
#